data_AF-A0A9P7BMZ1-F1
#
_entry.id   AF-A0A9P7BMZ1-F1
#
_cell.length_a   1.000
_cell.length_b   1.000
_cell.length_c   1.000
_cell.angle_alpha   90.00
_cell.angle_beta   90.00
_cell.angle_gamma   90.00
#
_symmetry.space_group_name_H-M   'P 1'
#
loop_
_entity.id
_entity.type
_entity.pdbx_description
1 polymer ?
#
loop_
_entity_poly.entity_id
_entity_poly.type
_entity_poly.pdbx_seq_one_letter_code
_entity_poly.pdbx_strand_id
1 'polypeptide(L)'
;MNAIMRNWNANEWTSCRRLVQFWRQREKNEIKCTFQPIQTDQIKRAKTRIVSCIFWLEKNDYFITSVDLIGLVEYLLDIDLNIEEKNRIRRNLEGFRPLTVSKSKLNSTHFFKLIMSYPDPKPRNIEKDLKVFAWRSLPFALKKIVAKYSAQDQRGKRIRSDCHNIPQSALTSAQPDRLRMKEEDLDTLYKHDNKDIYETLIKTEESDSKDNKDMKNIVFA
;
A
#
# COMPACT_ATOMS: atom_id res chain seq x y z
N MET A 1 -12.40 6.85 -4.80
CA MET A 1 -11.14 6.08 -4.84
C MET A 1 -10.58 5.91 -6.26
N ASN A 2 -11.41 5.65 -7.28
CA ASN A 2 -10.93 5.52 -8.68
C ASN A 2 -10.23 6.78 -9.23
N ALA A 3 -10.58 7.97 -8.73
CA ALA A 3 -9.93 9.22 -9.10
C ALA A 3 -8.41 9.24 -8.82
N ILE A 4 -7.91 8.40 -7.90
CA ILE A 4 -6.47 8.27 -7.63
C ILE A 4 -5.72 7.66 -8.83
N MET A 5 -6.38 6.93 -9.70
CA MET A 5 -5.77 6.30 -10.87
C MET A 5 -5.74 7.22 -12.10
N ARG A 6 -6.05 8.50 -11.96
CA ARG A 6 -6.16 9.46 -13.07
C ARG A 6 -5.27 10.67 -12.83
N ASN A 7 -4.87 11.35 -13.91
CA ASN A 7 -4.15 12.63 -13.87
C ASN A 7 -2.86 12.53 -13.05
N TRP A 8 -2.04 11.51 -13.36
CA TRP A 8 -0.73 11.33 -12.72
C TRP A 8 0.23 12.42 -13.20
N ASN A 9 0.98 13.02 -12.27
CA ASN A 9 1.96 14.03 -12.66
C ASN A 9 3.27 13.36 -13.12
N ALA A 10 4.16 14.13 -13.75
CA ALA A 10 5.43 13.62 -14.27
C ALA A 10 6.26 12.85 -13.23
N ASN A 11 6.37 13.34 -12.00
CA ASN A 11 7.14 12.65 -10.94
C ASN A 11 6.49 11.32 -10.53
N GLU A 12 5.16 11.26 -10.48
CA GLU A 12 4.43 10.03 -10.18
C GLU A 12 4.57 9.00 -11.30
N TRP A 13 4.56 9.45 -12.56
CA TRP A 13 4.82 8.59 -13.72
C TRP A 13 6.26 8.06 -13.73
N THR A 14 7.25 8.94 -13.55
CA THR A 14 8.66 8.56 -13.49
C THR A 14 8.96 7.56 -12.37
N SER A 15 8.32 7.74 -11.21
CA SER A 15 8.49 6.82 -10.08
C SER A 15 7.52 5.64 -10.09
N CYS A 16 6.55 5.60 -11.02
CA CYS A 16 5.43 4.66 -11.02
C CYS A 16 4.69 4.57 -9.66
N ARG A 17 4.71 5.66 -8.88
CA ARG A 17 4.13 5.73 -7.53
C ARG A 17 3.44 7.06 -7.28
N ARG A 18 2.20 6.96 -6.82
CA ARG A 18 1.43 8.06 -6.22
C ARG A 18 1.25 7.81 -4.73
N LEU A 19 1.61 8.78 -3.91
CA LEU A 19 1.32 8.75 -2.47
C LEU A 19 -0.10 9.24 -2.23
N VAL A 20 -0.84 8.50 -1.42
CA VAL A 20 -2.21 8.84 -1.05
C VAL A 20 -2.31 8.93 0.46
N GLN A 21 -2.66 10.11 0.94
CA GLN A 21 -2.90 10.36 2.35
C GLN A 21 -4.37 10.12 2.67
N PHE A 22 -4.62 9.48 3.81
CA PHE A 22 -5.92 9.10 4.33
C PHE A 22 -6.15 9.74 5.70
N TRP A 23 -7.35 10.28 5.88
CA TRP A 23 -7.89 10.74 7.16
C TRP A 23 -9.08 9.87 7.52
N ARG A 24 -9.27 9.68 8.82
CA ARG A 24 -10.47 9.07 9.39
C ARG A 24 -11.19 10.06 10.28
N GLN A 25 -12.50 9.95 10.33
CA GLN A 25 -13.37 10.60 11.29
C GLN A 25 -14.41 9.58 11.75
N ARG A 26 -14.48 9.33 13.07
CA ARG A 26 -15.45 8.39 13.64
C ARG A 26 -16.65 9.18 14.15
N GLU A 27 -17.83 8.86 13.63
CA GLU A 27 -19.10 9.45 14.06
C GLU A 27 -20.02 8.34 14.56
N LYS A 28 -20.18 8.23 15.88
CA LYS A 28 -20.98 7.17 16.54
C LYS A 28 -20.56 5.76 16.09
N ASN A 29 -21.25 5.18 15.11
CA ASN A 29 -21.01 3.85 14.54
C ASN A 29 -20.41 3.88 13.13
N GLU A 30 -20.22 5.06 12.55
CA GLU A 30 -19.76 5.23 11.18
C GLU A 30 -18.30 5.70 11.17
N ILE A 31 -17.50 5.13 10.27
CA ILE A 31 -16.13 5.60 10.01
C ILE A 31 -16.15 6.29 8.66
N LYS A 32 -16.01 7.62 8.67
CA LYS A 32 -15.79 8.41 7.47
C LYS A 32 -14.31 8.42 7.14
N CYS A 33 -14.00 8.18 5.88
CA CYS A 33 -12.65 8.10 5.36
C CYS A 33 -12.51 9.04 4.17
N THR A 34 -11.59 10.00 4.29
CA THR A 34 -11.26 10.93 3.22
C THR A 34 -9.83 10.68 2.79
N PHE A 35 -9.52 11.01 1.53
CA PHE A 35 -8.20 10.75 0.99
C PHE A 35 -7.85 11.74 -0.11
N GLN A 36 -6.55 12.00 -0.28
CA GLN A 36 -6.04 12.84 -1.36
C GLN A 36 -4.65 12.38 -1.82
N PRO A 37 -4.31 12.52 -3.12
CA PRO A 37 -2.94 12.44 -3.57
C PRO A 37 -2.08 13.51 -2.88
N ILE A 38 -0.86 13.15 -2.49
CA ILE A 38 0.12 14.07 -1.93
C ILE A 38 1.47 13.89 -2.61
N GLN A 39 2.27 14.95 -2.58
CA GLN A 39 3.67 14.90 -2.97
C GLN A 39 4.55 14.48 -1.78
N THR A 40 5.76 14.00 -2.06
CA THR A 40 6.70 13.52 -1.04
C THR A 40 7.10 14.62 -0.03
N ASP A 41 7.20 15.87 -0.47
CA ASP A 41 7.48 17.05 0.35
C ASP A 41 6.28 17.45 1.27
N GLN A 42 5.07 16.99 0.93
CA GLN A 42 3.84 17.29 1.65
C GLN A 42 3.48 16.24 2.71
N ILE A 43 4.37 15.28 2.99
CA ILE A 43 4.15 14.22 3.96
C ILE A 43 3.98 14.80 5.37
N LYS A 44 2.73 15.01 5.78
CA LYS A 44 2.35 15.32 7.16
C LYS A 44 2.09 14.02 7.90
N ARG A 45 2.85 13.72 8.95
CA ARG A 45 2.75 12.43 9.67
C ARG A 45 1.71 12.41 10.79
N ALA A 46 1.21 13.57 11.21
CA ALA A 46 0.30 13.64 12.36
C ALA A 46 -1.12 13.15 11.99
N LYS A 47 -1.60 12.12 12.70
CA LYS A 47 -2.99 11.61 12.68
C LYS A 47 -3.53 11.14 11.31
N THR A 48 -2.66 10.85 10.34
CA THR A 48 -3.04 10.36 9.00
C THR A 48 -2.30 9.09 8.62
N ARG A 49 -2.84 8.30 7.69
CA ARG A 49 -2.13 7.18 7.07
C ARG A 49 -1.79 7.48 5.63
N ILE A 50 -0.56 7.16 5.22
CA ILE A 50 -0.13 7.29 3.82
C ILE A 50 0.11 5.89 3.25
N VAL A 51 -0.35 5.66 2.03
CA VAL A 51 -0.17 4.40 1.29
C VAL A 51 0.28 4.70 -0.13
N SER A 52 0.84 3.69 -0.80
CA SER A 52 1.31 3.81 -2.18
C SER A 52 0.26 3.26 -3.14
N CYS A 53 -0.20 4.09 -4.08
CA CYS A 53 -0.82 3.63 -5.32
C CYS A 53 0.30 3.44 -6.34
N ILE A 54 0.46 2.24 -6.86
CA ILE A 54 1.62 1.87 -7.67
C ILE A 54 1.14 1.43 -9.03
N PHE A 55 1.65 2.04 -10.09
CA PHE A 55 1.34 1.61 -11.46
C PHE A 55 2.23 0.43 -11.85
N TRP A 56 1.61 -0.62 -12.40
CA TRP A 56 2.33 -1.79 -12.90
C TRP A 56 2.25 -1.82 -14.43
N LEU A 57 3.35 -1.47 -15.09
CA LEU A 57 3.46 -1.34 -16.55
C LEU A 57 3.02 -2.63 -17.28
N GLU A 58 3.57 -3.78 -16.91
CA GLU A 58 3.29 -5.06 -17.58
C GLU A 58 1.83 -5.52 -17.45
N LYS A 59 1.09 -4.96 -16.49
CA LYS A 59 -0.35 -5.20 -16.30
C LYS A 59 -1.23 -4.05 -16.75
N ASN A 60 -0.64 -2.89 -17.04
CA ASN A 60 -1.34 -1.65 -17.33
C ASN A 60 -2.47 -1.35 -16.32
N ASP A 61 -2.20 -1.54 -15.02
CA ASP A 61 -3.17 -1.29 -13.95
C ASP A 61 -2.48 -0.85 -12.66
N TYR A 62 -3.28 -0.38 -11.70
CA TYR A 62 -2.82 0.21 -10.45
C TYR A 62 -3.00 -0.75 -9.29
N PHE A 63 -2.03 -0.77 -8.38
CA PHE A 63 -1.96 -1.71 -7.28
C PHE A 63 -1.67 -1.05 -5.93
N ILE A 64 -2.06 -1.73 -4.86
CA ILE A 64 -1.67 -1.45 -3.47
C ILE A 64 -1.04 -2.71 -2.87
N THR A 65 0.00 -2.54 -2.04
CA THR A 65 0.62 -3.68 -1.35
C THR A 65 -0.25 -4.17 -0.19
N SER A 66 -0.15 -5.45 0.14
CA SER A 66 -0.84 -6.03 1.32
C SER A 66 -0.44 -5.33 2.62
N VAL A 67 0.81 -4.90 2.72
CA VAL A 67 1.35 -4.16 3.87
C VAL A 67 0.63 -2.82 4.02
N ASP A 68 0.52 -2.05 2.93
CA ASP A 68 -0.20 -0.77 2.94
C ASP A 68 -1.69 -0.95 3.22
N LEU A 69 -2.32 -1.98 2.63
CA LEU A 69 -3.73 -2.28 2.85
C LEU A 69 -4.04 -2.64 4.30
N ILE A 70 -3.24 -3.52 4.92
CA ILE A 70 -3.42 -3.91 6.32
C ILE A 70 -3.16 -2.73 7.24
N GLY A 71 -2.09 -1.96 7.01
CA GLY A 71 -1.80 -0.77 7.81
C GLY A 71 -2.87 0.32 7.67
N LEU A 72 -3.52 0.40 6.51
CA LEU A 72 -4.69 1.26 6.34
C LEU A 72 -5.91 0.77 7.12
N VAL A 73 -6.14 -0.53 7.20
CA VAL A 73 -7.21 -1.09 8.04
C VAL A 73 -6.95 -0.83 9.53
N GLU A 74 -5.74 -1.06 10.02
CA GLU A 74 -5.33 -0.73 11.40
C GLU A 74 -5.61 0.74 11.70
N TYR A 75 -5.19 1.63 10.80
CA TYR A 75 -5.45 3.05 10.92
C TYR A 75 -6.94 3.37 10.93
N LEU A 76 -7.77 2.79 10.06
CA LEU A 76 -9.20 3.10 10.02
C LEU A 76 -9.94 2.62 11.27
N LEU A 77 -9.55 1.46 11.81
CA LEU A 77 -10.20 0.86 12.98
C LEU A 77 -9.71 1.42 14.32
N ASP A 78 -8.60 2.14 14.33
CA ASP A 78 -7.94 2.62 15.56
C ASP A 78 -7.48 1.51 16.49
N ILE A 79 -6.92 0.45 15.91
CA ILE A 79 -6.44 -0.70 16.66
C ILE A 79 -5.10 -1.18 16.10
N ASP A 80 -4.24 -1.65 17.00
CA ASP A 80 -3.07 -2.42 16.63
C ASP A 80 -3.49 -3.89 16.49
N LEU A 81 -3.39 -4.43 15.27
CA LEU A 81 -3.73 -5.83 15.04
C LEU A 81 -2.55 -6.72 15.39
N ASN A 82 -2.81 -7.72 16.21
CA ASN A 82 -1.84 -8.80 16.46
C ASN A 82 -1.62 -9.66 15.19
N ILE A 83 -0.67 -10.58 15.28
CA ILE A 83 -0.27 -11.41 14.13
C ILE A 83 -1.43 -12.30 13.68
N GLU A 84 -2.22 -12.84 14.62
CA GLU A 84 -3.37 -13.69 14.35
C GLU A 84 -4.45 -12.93 13.55
N GLU A 85 -4.81 -11.73 14.00
CA GLU A 85 -5.81 -10.90 13.34
C GLU A 85 -5.32 -10.40 11.98
N LYS A 86 -4.04 -10.02 11.87
CA LYS A 86 -3.41 -9.72 10.56
C LYS A 86 -3.52 -10.92 9.61
N ASN A 87 -3.31 -12.14 10.09
CA ASN A 87 -3.50 -13.37 9.31
C ASN A 87 -4.96 -13.61 8.93
N ARG A 88 -5.92 -13.32 9.82
CA ARG A 88 -7.35 -13.41 9.51
C ARG A 88 -7.74 -12.41 8.42
N ILE A 89 -7.26 -11.18 8.50
CA ILE A 89 -7.49 -10.17 7.46
C ILE A 89 -6.89 -10.63 6.12
N ARG A 90 -5.64 -11.12 6.12
CA ARG A 90 -5.01 -11.69 4.91
C ARG A 90 -5.88 -12.76 4.26
N ARG A 91 -6.43 -13.71 5.03
CA ARG A 91 -7.36 -14.73 4.50
C ARG A 91 -8.66 -14.14 3.95
N ASN A 92 -9.23 -13.12 4.59
CA ASN A 92 -10.42 -12.42 4.08
C ASN A 92 -10.12 -11.68 2.77
N LEU A 93 -8.87 -11.22 2.62
CA LEU A 93 -8.39 -10.51 1.44
C LEU A 93 -8.13 -11.43 0.24
N GLU A 94 -7.85 -12.73 0.43
CA GLU A 94 -7.64 -13.67 -0.69
C GLU A 94 -8.84 -13.73 -1.66
N GLY A 95 -10.06 -13.47 -1.18
CA GLY A 95 -11.26 -13.36 -2.03
C GLY A 95 -11.23 -12.22 -3.04
N PHE A 96 -10.35 -11.22 -2.87
CA PHE A 96 -10.10 -10.15 -3.84
C PHE A 96 -9.00 -10.50 -4.85
N ARG A 97 -8.57 -11.77 -4.89
CA ARG A 97 -7.62 -12.33 -5.87
C ARG A 97 -6.31 -11.54 -5.96
N PRO A 98 -5.53 -11.44 -4.85
CA PRO A 98 -4.24 -10.76 -4.90
C PRO A 98 -3.28 -11.45 -5.86
N LEU A 99 -2.42 -10.65 -6.49
CA LEU A 99 -1.30 -11.14 -7.25
C LEU A 99 -0.08 -11.33 -6.34
N THR A 100 0.66 -12.41 -6.57
CA THR A 100 1.91 -12.69 -5.87
C THR A 100 3.09 -12.27 -6.74
N VAL A 101 3.77 -11.21 -6.32
CA VAL A 101 4.92 -10.57 -6.98
C VAL A 101 6.19 -11.02 -6.28
N SER A 102 7.18 -11.53 -7.03
CA SER A 102 8.42 -12.03 -6.45
C SER A 102 9.62 -11.86 -7.38
N LYS A 103 10.83 -11.91 -6.79
CA LYS A 103 12.10 -11.81 -7.54
C LYS A 103 12.27 -12.95 -8.55
N SER A 104 11.79 -14.14 -8.23
CA SER A 104 11.97 -15.36 -9.04
C SER A 104 11.02 -15.46 -10.24
N LYS A 105 9.95 -14.65 -10.29
CA LYS A 105 8.97 -14.68 -11.38
C LYS A 105 9.28 -13.58 -12.39
N LEU A 106 9.82 -13.97 -13.56
CA LEU A 106 10.19 -13.06 -14.66
C LEU A 106 9.15 -11.96 -14.92
N ASN A 107 7.86 -12.33 -15.03
CA ASN A 107 6.77 -11.41 -15.32
C ASN A 107 6.47 -10.37 -14.21
N SER A 108 7.07 -10.51 -13.03
CA SER A 108 6.87 -9.62 -11.87
C SER A 108 8.17 -9.16 -11.22
N THR A 109 9.33 -9.60 -11.71
CA THR A 109 10.64 -9.27 -11.13
C THR A 109 10.92 -7.78 -11.19
N HIS A 110 10.60 -7.13 -12.31
CA HIS A 110 10.78 -5.68 -12.48
C HIS A 110 9.88 -4.91 -11.49
N PHE A 111 8.59 -5.24 -11.44
CA PHE A 111 7.66 -4.65 -10.49
C PHE A 111 8.04 -4.89 -9.02
N PHE A 112 8.54 -6.08 -8.67
CA PHE A 112 9.08 -6.38 -7.35
C PHE A 112 10.23 -5.45 -6.99
N LYS A 113 11.22 -5.32 -7.88
CA LYS A 113 12.39 -4.44 -7.67
C LYS A 113 11.97 -2.98 -7.55
N LEU A 114 11.04 -2.51 -8.39
CA LEU A 114 10.47 -1.17 -8.33
C LEU A 114 9.89 -0.89 -6.94
N ILE A 115 9.04 -1.77 -6.41
CA ILE A 115 8.44 -1.61 -5.06
C ILE A 115 9.52 -1.56 -3.98
N MET A 116 10.54 -2.41 -4.08
CA MET A 116 11.63 -2.46 -3.10
C MET A 116 12.57 -1.25 -3.20
N SER A 117 12.62 -0.55 -4.33
CA SER A 117 13.46 0.65 -4.53
C SER A 117 12.92 1.91 -3.85
N TYR A 118 11.65 1.89 -3.41
CA TYR A 118 10.99 3.07 -2.87
C TYR A 118 11.62 3.60 -1.57
N PRO A 119 11.72 4.93 -1.41
CA PRO A 119 12.26 5.55 -0.21
C PRO A 119 11.35 5.31 1.00
N ASP A 120 11.92 5.50 2.20
CA ASP A 120 11.28 5.18 3.47
C ASP A 120 9.89 5.85 3.65
N PRO A 121 8.94 5.16 4.33
CA PRO A 121 9.15 3.94 5.09
C PRO A 121 9.27 2.70 4.20
N LYS A 122 10.45 2.08 4.21
CA LYS A 122 10.78 0.85 3.51
C LYS A 122 9.98 -0.25 4.20
N PRO A 123 9.37 -1.18 3.46
CA PRO A 123 8.88 -2.41 4.04
C PRO A 123 10.05 -3.14 4.71
N ARG A 124 10.22 -2.95 6.03
CA ARG A 124 11.37 -3.49 6.77
C ARG A 124 11.14 -4.99 6.92
N ASN A 125 12.04 -5.77 6.31
CA ASN A 125 12.13 -7.23 6.28
C ASN A 125 11.16 -7.97 5.34
N ILE A 126 11.38 -7.90 4.01
CA ILE A 126 10.61 -8.73 3.06
C ILE A 126 11.50 -9.25 1.91
N GLU A 127 12.34 -10.23 2.21
CA GLU A 127 12.92 -11.16 1.21
C GLU A 127 11.87 -12.14 0.61
N LYS A 128 10.59 -11.97 0.96
CA LYS A 128 9.48 -12.86 0.60
C LYS A 128 8.59 -12.26 -0.48
N ASP A 129 7.84 -13.14 -1.13
CA ASP A 129 6.79 -12.80 -2.08
C ASP A 129 5.85 -11.71 -1.54
N LEU A 130 5.64 -10.65 -2.34
CA LEU A 130 4.71 -9.58 -2.05
C LEU A 130 3.33 -9.92 -2.59
N LYS A 131 2.31 -9.70 -1.77
CA LYS A 131 0.91 -9.71 -2.23
C LYS A 131 0.51 -8.29 -2.60
N VAL A 132 0.01 -8.12 -3.82
CA VAL A 132 -0.53 -6.85 -4.31
C VAL A 132 -1.98 -7.02 -4.74
N PHE A 133 -2.79 -5.98 -4.54
CA PHE A 133 -4.21 -5.97 -4.87
C PHE A 133 -4.47 -4.87 -5.88
N ALA A 134 -5.36 -5.13 -6.84
CA ALA A 134 -5.80 -4.10 -7.76
C ALA A 134 -6.41 -2.94 -6.96
N TRP A 135 -5.99 -1.71 -7.23
CA TRP A 135 -6.44 -0.50 -6.54
C TRP A 135 -7.96 -0.36 -6.59
N ARG A 136 -8.57 -0.79 -7.70
CA ARG A 136 -10.03 -0.83 -7.92
C ARG A 136 -10.77 -1.67 -6.87
N SER A 137 -10.14 -2.69 -6.30
CA SER A 137 -10.73 -3.53 -5.25
C SER A 137 -10.66 -2.90 -3.85
N LEU A 138 -9.81 -1.87 -3.65
CA LEU A 138 -9.54 -1.26 -2.36
C LEU A 138 -10.81 -0.79 -1.61
N PRO A 139 -11.78 -0.07 -2.24
CA PRO A 139 -12.98 0.37 -1.53
C PRO A 139 -13.80 -0.81 -0.98
N PHE A 140 -13.91 -1.87 -1.76
CA PHE A 140 -14.69 -3.06 -1.43
C PHE A 140 -14.00 -3.88 -0.34
N ALA A 141 -12.68 -4.01 -0.41
CA ALA A 141 -11.87 -4.65 0.62
C ALA A 141 -11.99 -3.94 1.96
N LEU A 142 -11.81 -2.61 1.98
CA LEU A 142 -11.95 -1.79 3.18
C LEU A 142 -13.35 -1.90 3.77
N LYS A 143 -14.40 -1.73 2.95
CA LYS A 143 -15.80 -1.84 3.42
C LYS A 143 -16.08 -3.21 4.04
N LYS A 144 -15.67 -4.30 3.38
CA LYS A 144 -15.88 -5.67 3.87
C LYS A 144 -15.19 -5.92 5.21
N ILE A 145 -13.94 -5.46 5.35
CA ILE A 145 -13.16 -5.69 6.56
C ILE A 145 -13.67 -4.79 7.69
N VAL A 146 -13.82 -3.49 7.46
CA VAL A 146 -14.28 -2.54 8.49
C VAL A 146 -15.65 -2.95 9.04
N ALA A 147 -16.62 -3.29 8.17
CA ALA A 147 -17.95 -3.72 8.61
C ALA A 147 -17.90 -4.95 9.53
N LYS A 148 -17.00 -5.90 9.25
CA LYS A 148 -16.83 -7.10 10.08
C LYS A 148 -16.32 -6.76 11.48
N TYR A 149 -15.35 -5.86 11.60
CA TYR A 149 -14.77 -5.48 12.89
C TYR A 149 -15.68 -4.52 13.66
N SER A 150 -16.37 -3.58 12.99
CA SER A 150 -17.38 -2.72 13.62
C SER A 150 -18.52 -3.55 14.23
N ALA A 151 -18.96 -4.62 13.56
CA ALA A 151 -19.98 -5.53 14.10
C ALA A 151 -19.50 -6.42 15.26
N GLN A 152 -18.18 -6.64 15.38
CA GLN A 152 -17.58 -7.39 16.47
C GLN A 152 -17.31 -6.50 17.69
N ASP A 153 -16.92 -5.24 17.48
CA ASP A 153 -16.72 -4.24 18.54
C ASP A 153 -18.00 -4.02 19.35
N GLN A 154 -19.17 -4.01 18.69
CA GLN A 154 -20.47 -3.93 19.38
C GLN A 154 -20.80 -5.17 20.21
N ARG A 155 -20.27 -6.35 19.87
CA ARG A 155 -20.44 -7.59 20.66
C ARG A 155 -19.45 -7.67 21.82
N GLY A 156 -18.28 -7.05 21.68
CA GLY A 156 -17.20 -7.02 22.66
C GLY A 156 -17.34 -5.99 23.79
N LYS A 157 -18.26 -5.02 23.68
CA LYS A 157 -18.54 -4.05 24.77
C LYS A 157 -19.11 -4.66 26.05
N ARG A 158 -19.35 -5.98 26.12
CA ARG A 158 -19.70 -6.67 27.37
C ARG A 158 -18.51 -7.14 28.20
N ILE A 159 -17.28 -7.17 27.68
CA ILE A 159 -16.11 -7.63 28.44
C ILE A 159 -14.89 -6.81 28.04
N ARG A 160 -14.61 -5.74 28.79
CA ARG A 160 -13.26 -5.15 28.87
C ARG A 160 -12.94 -4.89 30.34
N SER A 161 -12.25 -5.84 30.96
CA SER A 161 -11.39 -5.60 32.09
C SER A 161 -10.23 -6.59 32.01
N ASP A 162 -9.02 -6.02 31.97
CA ASP A 162 -7.71 -6.61 32.21
C ASP A 162 -7.15 -7.51 31.09
N CYS A 163 -5.85 -7.46 30.74
CA CYS A 163 -4.69 -7.33 31.61
C CYS A 163 -3.44 -6.76 30.89
N HIS A 164 -2.58 -6.16 31.71
CA HIS A 164 -1.23 -5.66 31.42
C HIS A 164 -0.18 -6.78 31.32
N ASN A 165 0.92 -6.44 30.59
CA ASN A 165 2.34 -6.80 30.76
C ASN A 165 2.78 -8.27 30.88
N ILE A 166 3.71 -8.71 30.02
CA ILE A 166 4.94 -9.48 30.39
C ILE A 166 6.10 -9.18 29.39
N PRO A 167 7.39 -9.15 29.81
CA PRO A 167 8.56 -8.61 29.08
C PRO A 167 9.37 -9.63 28.24
N GLN A 168 10.36 -9.08 27.55
CA GLN A 168 11.23 -9.63 26.50
C GLN A 168 12.51 -10.30 27.02
N SER A 169 12.90 -11.47 26.46
CA SER A 169 14.27 -11.99 26.39
C SER A 169 14.35 -13.06 25.27
N ALA A 170 15.14 -12.82 24.22
CA ALA A 170 16.51 -13.30 23.98
C ALA A 170 16.58 -14.67 23.28
N LEU A 171 17.16 -14.71 22.07
CA LEU A 171 18.02 -15.80 21.58
C LEU A 171 18.72 -15.37 20.28
N THR A 172 20.03 -15.42 20.34
CA THR A 172 21.03 -15.16 19.30
C THR A 172 21.35 -16.45 18.53
N SER A 173 21.74 -16.34 17.26
CA SER A 173 22.92 -17.00 16.68
C SER A 173 23.04 -16.72 15.18
N ALA A 174 24.29 -16.63 14.72
CA ALA A 174 24.74 -16.16 13.42
C ALA A 174 24.60 -17.19 12.29
N GLN A 175 24.57 -16.70 11.04
CA GLN A 175 24.80 -17.49 9.81
C GLN A 175 25.95 -16.87 9.00
N PRO A 176 26.68 -17.69 8.19
CA PRO A 176 27.94 -17.28 7.57
C PRO A 176 27.79 -16.63 6.18
N ASP A 177 28.82 -15.85 5.84
CA ASP A 177 29.08 -15.19 4.55
C ASP A 177 29.14 -16.15 3.34
N ARG A 178 28.62 -15.68 2.18
CA ARG A 178 29.27 -15.90 0.88
C ARG A 178 28.77 -15.04 -0.28
N LEU A 179 29.77 -14.45 -0.96
CA LEU A 179 29.90 -14.09 -2.38
C LEU A 179 29.17 -12.86 -2.93
N ARG A 180 29.91 -11.76 -2.84
CA ARG A 180 29.79 -10.47 -3.54
C ARG A 180 30.07 -10.64 -5.06
N MET A 181 29.11 -10.29 -5.90
CA MET A 181 29.35 -9.88 -7.29
C MET A 181 28.93 -8.40 -7.41
N LYS A 182 29.73 -7.60 -8.13
CA LYS A 182 29.62 -6.13 -8.15
C LYS A 182 28.29 -5.67 -8.79
N GLU A 183 27.63 -4.75 -8.10
CA GLU A 183 26.23 -4.32 -8.26
C GLU A 183 26.09 -3.03 -9.10
N GLU A 184 27.17 -2.56 -9.74
CA GLU A 184 27.26 -1.18 -10.21
C GLU A 184 27.08 -0.98 -11.74
N ASP A 185 27.18 -2.03 -12.55
CA ASP A 185 27.11 -1.86 -14.02
C ASP A 185 25.72 -2.12 -14.63
N LEU A 186 24.78 -2.68 -13.86
CA LEU A 186 23.48 -3.12 -14.38
C LEU A 186 22.36 -2.06 -14.25
N ASP A 187 22.44 -1.16 -13.26
CA ASP A 187 21.43 -0.10 -13.03
C ASP A 187 21.45 0.99 -14.12
N THR A 188 22.62 1.24 -14.70
CA THR A 188 22.83 2.25 -15.76
C THR A 188 22.28 1.80 -17.11
N LEU A 189 22.27 0.48 -17.37
CA LEU A 189 21.78 -0.10 -18.63
C LEU A 189 20.24 -0.10 -18.70
N TYR A 190 19.54 -0.28 -17.58
CA TYR A 190 18.07 -0.44 -17.56
C TYR A 190 17.26 0.87 -17.58
N LYS A 191 17.86 2.00 -17.19
CA LYS A 191 17.22 3.32 -17.30
C LYS A 191 17.14 3.82 -18.75
N HIS A 192 17.99 3.31 -19.65
CA HIS A 192 18.03 3.72 -21.05
C HIS A 192 16.92 3.08 -21.90
N ASP A 193 16.60 1.80 -21.70
CA ASP A 193 15.74 1.05 -22.65
C ASP A 193 14.23 1.36 -22.58
N ASN A 194 13.74 2.02 -21.52
CA ASN A 194 12.30 2.26 -21.35
C ASN A 194 11.90 3.74 -21.23
N LYS A 195 12.86 4.66 -21.39
CA LYS A 195 12.60 6.11 -21.33
C LYS A 195 11.50 6.52 -22.31
N ASP A 196 11.52 5.95 -23.52
CA ASP A 196 10.60 6.28 -24.60
C ASP A 196 9.15 5.87 -24.32
N ILE A 197 8.93 4.75 -23.61
CA ILE A 197 7.59 4.28 -23.24
C ILE A 197 6.98 5.21 -22.20
N TYR A 198 7.76 5.58 -21.18
CA TYR A 198 7.32 6.52 -20.15
C TYR A 198 7.11 7.93 -20.71
N GLU A 199 7.99 8.41 -21.60
CA GLU A 199 7.80 9.69 -22.29
C GLU A 199 6.57 9.70 -23.21
N THR A 200 6.24 8.57 -23.84
CA THR A 200 5.03 8.43 -24.67
C THR A 200 3.75 8.44 -23.84
N LEU A 201 3.74 7.78 -22.67
CA LEU A 201 2.61 7.81 -21.74
C LEU A 201 2.38 9.21 -21.15
N ILE A 202 3.45 9.92 -20.78
CA ILE A 202 3.38 11.31 -20.28
C ILE A 202 2.76 12.24 -21.32
N LYS A 203 3.18 12.14 -22.60
CA LYS A 203 2.66 12.97 -23.70
C LYS A 203 1.19 12.71 -24.03
N THR A 204 0.67 11.51 -23.74
CA THR A 204 -0.71 11.13 -24.07
C THR A 204 -1.73 11.67 -23.05
N GLU A 205 -1.34 11.85 -21.78
CA GLU A 205 -2.24 12.41 -20.75
C GLU A 205 -2.23 13.95 -20.67
N GLU A 206 -1.16 14.63 -21.09
CA GLU A 206 -1.09 16.10 -21.10
C GLU A 206 -2.12 16.75 -22.04
N SER A 207 -2.57 16.03 -23.07
CA SER A 207 -3.65 16.47 -23.97
C SER A 207 -5.06 16.45 -23.37
N ASP A 208 -5.28 15.71 -22.27
CA ASP A 208 -6.62 15.45 -21.72
C ASP A 208 -6.94 16.21 -20.40
N SER A 209 -5.96 16.89 -19.79
CA SER A 209 -6.12 17.48 -18.46
C SER A 209 -6.34 19.00 -18.47
N LYS A 210 -7.57 19.44 -18.73
CA LYS A 210 -8.13 20.67 -18.12
C LYS A 210 -9.25 20.29 -17.15
N ASP A 211 -9.16 20.87 -15.96
CA ASP A 211 -10.15 20.91 -14.88
C ASP A 211 -10.25 19.73 -13.87
N ASN A 212 -9.93 20.11 -12.62
CA ASN A 212 -10.80 20.03 -11.43
C ASN A 212 -10.16 19.34 -10.20
N LYS A 213 -10.03 20.13 -9.11
CA LYS A 213 -9.60 19.71 -7.76
C LYS A 213 -10.83 19.66 -6.86
N ASP A 214 -11.45 18.49 -6.75
CA ASP A 214 -12.52 18.24 -5.77
C ASP A 214 -12.10 17.18 -4.75
N MET A 215 -12.32 17.49 -3.47
CA MET A 215 -12.09 16.63 -2.31
C MET A 215 -13.17 15.54 -2.25
N LYS A 216 -12.78 14.26 -2.13
CA LYS A 216 -13.69 13.11 -2.30
C LYS A 216 -13.78 12.28 -1.01
N ASN A 217 -15.00 11.99 -0.58
CA ASN A 217 -15.31 11.29 0.69
C ASN A 217 -15.80 9.85 0.43
N ILE A 218 -15.47 8.93 1.34
CA ILE A 218 -16.07 7.59 1.43
C ILE A 218 -16.55 7.37 2.86
N VAL A 219 -17.71 6.74 2.98
CA VAL A 219 -18.38 6.52 4.26
C VAL A 219 -18.52 5.02 4.50
N PHE A 220 -18.07 4.54 5.66
CA PHE A 220 -18.20 3.14 6.09
C PHE A 220 -19.21 3.07 7.24
N ALA A 221 -20.41 2.55 6.95
CA ALA A 221 -21.46 2.23 7.93
C ALA A 221 -21.24 0.86 8.58
#